data_AF-A0A970E556-F1
#
_entry.id   AF-A0A970E556-F1
#
_cell.length_a   1.000
_cell.length_b   1.000
_cell.length_c   1.000
_cell.angle_alpha   90.00
_cell.angle_beta   90.00
_cell.angle_gamma   90.00
#
_symmetry.space_group_name_H-M   'P 1'
#
loop_
_entity.id
_entity.type
_entity.pdbx_description
1 polymer ?
#
loop_
_entity_poly.entity_id
_entity_poly.type
_entity_poly.pdbx_seq_one_letter_code
_entity_poly.pdbx_strand_id
1 'polypeptide(L)'
;MKCEYEPDFQREVIYVNKVYNECAIVDCPTYRIPIPPSYPLAVNIVSCTVTDVVAEAVIVAAGEMDVVVNFVMNVEYDSNGMTQFIQQTAQYRRRGVRLEGALPGMSAVVLPLIRCLNCRAVDSGTVIECDVGIYLVLKAVALVQLEVLARFAPEPPECEQVSPIGCAEWFELAESGAFWPPFPPQPTREHR
;
A
#
# COMPACT_ATOMS: atom_id res chain seq x y z
N MET A 1 23.19 56.27 -18.07
CA MET A 1 22.37 55.04 -18.04
C MET A 1 22.92 54.19 -16.91
N LYS A 2 22.17 54.00 -15.82
CA LYS A 2 22.65 53.26 -14.65
C LYS A 2 22.62 51.77 -15.00
N CYS A 3 23.73 51.06 -14.81
CA CYS A 3 23.76 49.61 -14.83
C CYS A 3 22.92 49.13 -13.65
N GLU A 4 21.79 48.48 -13.92
CA GLU A 4 21.04 47.74 -12.91
C GLU A 4 21.85 46.49 -12.60
N TYR A 5 22.27 46.36 -11.35
CA TYR A 5 22.91 45.17 -10.80
C TYR A 5 21.82 44.11 -10.67
N GLU A 6 21.74 43.18 -11.62
CA GLU A 6 21.06 41.91 -11.37
C GLU A 6 21.88 41.17 -10.29
N PRO A 7 21.28 40.75 -9.16
CA PRO A 7 22.03 40.03 -8.14
C PRO A 7 22.53 38.71 -8.73
N ASP A 8 23.83 38.45 -8.59
CA ASP A 8 24.44 37.16 -8.89
C ASP A 8 23.58 36.03 -8.30
N PHE A 9 23.04 35.16 -9.16
CA PHE A 9 22.22 34.02 -8.78
C PHE A 9 22.92 33.18 -7.70
N GLN A 10 22.34 33.10 -6.50
CA GLN A 10 22.87 32.26 -5.43
C GLN A 10 22.41 30.81 -5.62
N ARG A 11 23.39 29.90 -5.69
CA ARG A 11 23.13 28.45 -5.68
C ARG A 11 22.60 28.08 -4.32
N GLU A 12 21.34 27.66 -4.26
CA GLU A 12 20.73 27.15 -3.05
C GLU A 12 20.86 25.62 -2.99
N VAL A 13 21.26 25.16 -1.81
CA VAL A 13 21.35 23.75 -1.48
C VAL A 13 20.15 23.39 -0.63
N ILE A 14 19.32 22.46 -1.12
CA ILE A 14 18.17 21.96 -0.38
C ILE A 14 18.35 20.49 -0.04
N TYR A 15 17.78 20.09 1.10
CA TYR A 15 17.66 18.68 1.46
C TYR A 15 16.26 18.20 1.10
N VAL A 16 16.18 17.17 0.26
CA VAL A 16 14.89 16.59 -0.13
C VAL A 16 14.93 15.08 -0.02
N ASN A 17 13.76 14.50 0.25
CA ASN A 17 13.56 13.06 0.18
C ASN A 17 13.36 12.67 -1.29
N LYS A 18 14.36 12.03 -1.89
CA LYS A 18 14.25 11.49 -3.25
C LYS A 18 13.73 10.06 -3.16
N VAL A 19 12.66 9.77 -3.90
CA VAL A 19 12.23 8.40 -4.18
C VAL A 19 13.19 7.82 -5.24
N TYR A 20 13.91 6.77 -4.87
CA TYR A 20 14.84 6.07 -5.78
C TYR A 20 14.11 5.03 -6.63
N ASN A 21 13.16 4.35 -6.02
CA ASN A 21 12.28 3.43 -6.71
C ASN A 21 10.97 3.27 -5.93
N GLU A 22 9.91 2.86 -6.63
CA GLU A 22 8.62 2.51 -6.08
C GLU A 22 8.04 1.28 -6.76
N CYS A 23 7.29 0.48 -6.01
CA CYS A 23 6.55 -0.65 -6.56
C CYS A 23 5.19 -0.79 -5.86
N ALA A 24 4.27 -1.52 -6.49
CA ALA A 24 2.97 -1.82 -5.90
C ALA A 24 2.82 -3.33 -5.64
N ILE A 25 2.16 -3.68 -4.54
CA ILE A 25 1.71 -5.05 -4.27
C ILE A 25 0.19 -5.02 -4.27
N VAL A 26 -0.42 -5.90 -5.06
CA VAL A 26 -1.86 -6.15 -5.06
C VAL A 26 -2.08 -7.60 -4.69
N ASP A 27 -2.92 -7.85 -3.68
CA ASP A 27 -3.20 -9.20 -3.18
C ASP A 27 -4.64 -9.29 -2.65
N CYS A 28 -5.19 -10.50 -2.62
CA CYS A 28 -6.52 -10.77 -2.05
C CYS A 28 -6.52 -12.06 -1.21
N PRO A 29 -5.78 -12.12 -0.08
CA PRO A 29 -5.81 -13.29 0.80
C PRO A 29 -7.15 -13.46 1.52
N THR A 30 -7.52 -14.72 1.75
CA THR A 30 -8.64 -15.10 2.62
C THR A 30 -8.15 -15.36 4.04
N TYR A 31 -8.76 -14.71 5.03
CA TYR A 31 -8.50 -14.92 6.46
C TYR A 31 -9.64 -15.72 7.10
N ARG A 32 -9.30 -16.70 7.94
CA ARG A 32 -10.25 -17.52 8.71
C ARG A 32 -10.28 -17.06 10.15
N ILE A 33 -11.46 -16.64 10.62
CA ILE A 33 -11.70 -16.14 11.97
C ILE A 33 -12.55 -17.17 12.71
N PRO A 34 -11.98 -17.96 13.65
CA PRO A 34 -12.76 -18.89 14.44
C PRO A 34 -13.63 -18.13 15.45
N ILE A 35 -14.91 -18.48 15.53
CA ILE A 35 -15.82 -17.94 16.54
C ILE A 35 -15.58 -18.71 17.84
N PRO A 36 -15.28 -18.03 18.96
CA PRO A 36 -15.08 -18.72 20.23
C PRO A 36 -16.33 -19.49 20.64
N PRO A 37 -16.22 -20.67 21.27
CA PRO A 37 -17.39 -21.50 21.63
C PRO A 37 -18.42 -20.83 22.55
N SER A 38 -18.03 -19.74 23.23
CA SER A 38 -18.93 -18.94 24.07
C SER A 38 -19.83 -17.99 23.27
N TYR A 39 -19.54 -17.77 21.99
CA TYR A 39 -20.32 -16.95 21.08
C TYR A 39 -21.25 -17.84 20.25
N PRO A 40 -22.44 -17.33 19.87
CA PRO A 40 -23.36 -18.11 19.07
C PRO A 40 -22.89 -18.17 17.60
N LEU A 41 -23.39 -19.16 16.85
CA LEU A 41 -22.92 -19.45 15.49
C LEU A 41 -23.33 -18.34 14.50
N ALA A 42 -22.46 -18.03 13.56
CA ALA A 42 -22.76 -17.08 12.50
C ALA A 42 -23.71 -17.69 11.46
N VAL A 43 -24.82 -16.99 11.21
CA VAL A 43 -25.78 -17.33 10.15
C VAL A 43 -25.55 -16.44 8.93
N ASN A 44 -25.42 -15.13 9.14
CA ASN A 44 -25.12 -14.16 8.09
C ASN A 44 -24.04 -13.18 8.55
N ILE A 45 -23.27 -12.64 7.62
CA ILE A 45 -22.35 -11.54 7.91
C ILE A 45 -23.03 -10.22 7.57
N VAL A 46 -23.05 -9.30 8.54
CA VAL A 46 -23.71 -8.00 8.42
C VAL A 46 -22.74 -6.96 7.88
N SER A 47 -21.56 -6.87 8.47
CA SER A 47 -20.53 -5.92 8.06
C SER A 47 -19.13 -6.46 8.34
N CYS A 48 -18.17 -6.00 7.55
CA CYS A 48 -16.75 -6.25 7.79
C CYS A 48 -15.94 -4.99 7.48
N THR A 49 -15.07 -4.61 8.41
CA THR A 49 -14.20 -3.44 8.28
C THR A 49 -12.80 -3.75 8.76
N VAL A 50 -11.82 -3.00 8.23
CA VAL A 50 -10.41 -3.09 8.65
C VAL A 50 -10.04 -1.79 9.35
N THR A 51 -9.44 -1.91 10.53
CA THR A 51 -8.91 -0.78 11.33
C THR A 51 -7.47 -1.03 11.74
N ASP A 52 -6.86 -0.02 12.37
CA ASP A 52 -5.56 -0.13 13.04
C ASP A 52 -4.45 -0.68 12.13
N VAL A 53 -4.43 -0.19 10.88
CA VAL A 53 -3.45 -0.60 9.87
C VAL A 53 -2.09 0.00 10.19
N VAL A 54 -1.11 -0.86 10.45
CA VAL A 54 0.29 -0.50 10.69
C VAL A 54 1.16 -1.25 9.70
N ALA A 55 1.84 -0.52 8.82
CA ALA A 55 2.75 -1.08 7.82
C ALA A 55 4.19 -0.69 8.12
N GLU A 56 5.07 -1.69 8.09
CA GLU A 56 6.50 -1.54 8.28
C GLU A 56 7.23 -2.23 7.13
N ALA A 57 8.30 -1.62 6.64
CA ALA A 57 9.17 -2.24 5.66
C ALA A 57 10.64 -1.97 5.98
N VAL A 58 11.49 -2.91 5.58
CA VAL A 58 12.93 -2.85 5.78
C VAL A 58 13.62 -3.29 4.49
N ILE A 59 14.60 -2.52 4.04
CA ILE A 59 15.48 -2.91 2.93
C ILE A 59 16.55 -3.84 3.50
N VAL A 60 16.39 -5.14 3.26
CA VAL A 60 17.21 -6.20 3.87
C VAL A 60 18.49 -6.45 3.08
N ALA A 61 18.49 -6.20 1.78
CA ALA A 61 19.64 -6.30 0.90
C ALA A 61 19.51 -5.30 -0.27
N ALA A 62 20.58 -5.18 -1.06
CA ALA A 62 20.53 -4.36 -2.27
C ALA A 62 19.45 -4.89 -3.23
N GLY A 63 18.50 -4.03 -3.58
CA GLY A 63 17.37 -4.38 -4.44
C GLY A 63 16.25 -5.17 -3.76
N GLU A 64 16.30 -5.37 -2.45
CA GLU A 64 15.39 -6.29 -1.74
C GLU A 64 14.77 -5.68 -0.48
N MET A 65 13.44 -5.78 -0.37
CA MET A 65 12.65 -5.26 0.73
C MET A 65 11.72 -6.32 1.33
N ASP A 66 11.69 -6.37 2.66
CA ASP A 66 10.69 -7.12 3.41
C ASP A 66 9.60 -6.14 3.89
N VAL A 67 8.34 -6.57 3.82
CA VAL A 67 7.19 -5.79 4.29
C VAL A 67 6.30 -6.63 5.20
N VAL A 68 5.87 -6.01 6.29
CA VAL A 68 4.91 -6.55 7.24
C VAL A 68 3.80 -5.53 7.45
N VAL A 69 2.56 -5.98 7.35
CA VAL A 69 1.39 -5.14 7.62
C VAL A 69 0.52 -5.83 8.64
N ASN A 70 0.31 -5.18 9.79
CA ASN A 70 -0.58 -5.62 10.84
C ASN A 70 -1.86 -4.80 10.75
N PHE A 71 -3.01 -5.45 10.95
CA PHE A 71 -4.29 -4.78 10.94
C PHE A 71 -5.31 -5.55 11.78
N VAL A 72 -6.41 -4.89 12.10
CA VAL A 72 -7.52 -5.47 12.85
C VAL A 72 -8.71 -5.64 11.91
N MET A 73 -9.25 -6.85 11.88
CA MET A 73 -10.51 -7.16 11.22
C MET A 73 -11.65 -7.09 12.23
N ASN A 74 -12.65 -6.28 11.93
CA ASN A 74 -13.86 -6.13 12.73
C ASN A 74 -15.03 -6.68 11.92
N VAL A 75 -15.65 -7.74 12.42
CA VAL A 75 -16.75 -8.41 11.73
C VAL A 75 -17.99 -8.40 12.62
N GLU A 76 -19.08 -7.92 12.05
CA GLU A 76 -20.40 -7.99 12.64
C GLU A 76 -21.19 -9.08 11.93
N TYR A 77 -21.80 -9.98 12.70
CA TYR A 77 -22.56 -11.10 12.15
C TYR A 77 -23.88 -11.29 12.90
N ASP A 78 -24.86 -11.85 12.20
CA ASP A 78 -26.14 -12.24 12.78
C ASP A 78 -26.11 -13.69 13.23
N SER A 79 -26.71 -13.95 14.38
CA SER A 79 -26.98 -15.27 14.92
C SER A 79 -28.46 -15.41 15.26
N ASN A 80 -29.30 -15.64 14.24
CA ASN A 80 -30.74 -15.83 14.38
C ASN A 80 -31.46 -14.62 14.99
N GLY A 81 -31.20 -13.42 14.45
CA GLY A 81 -31.83 -12.17 14.88
C GLY A 81 -31.12 -11.48 16.05
N MET A 82 -29.94 -11.96 16.45
CA MET A 82 -29.06 -11.28 17.39
C MET A 82 -27.73 -10.96 16.73
N THR A 83 -27.41 -9.67 16.66
CA THR A 83 -26.13 -9.17 16.19
C THR A 83 -25.01 -9.45 17.18
N GLN A 84 -23.89 -9.93 16.67
CA GLN A 84 -22.66 -10.19 17.39
C GLN A 84 -21.48 -9.49 16.71
N PHE A 85 -20.42 -9.26 17.48
CA PHE A 85 -19.22 -8.61 17.01
C PHE A 85 -17.98 -9.43 17.38
N ILE A 86 -17.09 -9.62 16.42
CA ILE A 86 -15.79 -10.25 16.62
C ILE A 86 -14.68 -9.38 16.05
N GLN A 87 -13.59 -9.31 16.81
CA GLN A 87 -12.39 -8.58 16.44
C GLN A 87 -11.21 -9.55 16.39
N GLN A 88 -10.48 -9.54 15.28
CA GLN A 88 -9.34 -10.41 15.06
C GLN A 88 -8.15 -9.62 14.51
N THR A 89 -7.00 -9.71 15.18
CA THR A 89 -5.75 -9.19 14.63
C THR A 89 -5.26 -10.12 13.52
N ALA A 90 -4.90 -9.53 12.38
CA ALA A 90 -4.39 -10.22 11.22
C ALA A 90 -3.06 -9.59 10.77
N GLN A 91 -2.30 -10.35 10.00
CA GLN A 91 -1.00 -9.93 9.52
C GLN A 91 -0.76 -10.43 8.10
N TYR A 92 -0.29 -9.51 7.27
CA TYR A 92 0.22 -9.77 5.94
C TYR A 92 1.75 -9.63 5.95
N ARG A 93 2.44 -10.57 5.29
CA ARG A 93 3.90 -10.53 5.15
C ARG A 93 4.30 -10.88 3.73
N ARG A 94 5.19 -10.07 3.15
CA ARG A 94 5.93 -10.41 1.93
C ARG A 94 7.41 -10.20 2.19
N ARG A 95 8.19 -11.22 1.83
CA ARG A 95 9.64 -11.20 1.93
C ARG A 95 10.25 -11.17 0.54
N GLY A 96 11.41 -10.55 0.42
CA GLY A 96 12.17 -10.54 -0.81
C GLY A 96 11.49 -9.79 -1.95
N VAL A 97 10.75 -8.72 -1.64
CA VAL A 97 10.14 -7.87 -2.66
C VAL A 97 11.26 -7.16 -3.41
N ARG A 98 11.29 -7.33 -4.73
CA ARG A 98 12.29 -6.70 -5.59
C ARG A 98 11.98 -5.21 -5.74
N LEU A 99 12.93 -4.38 -5.37
CA LEU A 99 12.86 -2.94 -5.52
C LEU A 99 14.23 -2.42 -5.96
N GLU A 100 14.47 -2.41 -7.26
CA GLU A 100 15.77 -2.06 -7.84
C GLU A 100 16.29 -0.70 -7.34
N GLY A 101 17.59 -0.60 -7.08
CA GLY A 101 18.17 0.66 -6.57
C GLY A 101 17.92 0.94 -5.08
N ALA A 102 17.10 0.13 -4.39
CA ALA A 102 17.03 0.16 -2.93
C ALA A 102 18.35 -0.35 -2.33
N LEU A 103 18.91 0.37 -1.35
CA LEU A 103 20.13 -0.04 -0.64
C LEU A 103 19.91 -0.01 0.87
N PRO A 104 20.57 -0.91 1.65
CA PRO A 104 20.54 -0.84 3.10
C PRO A 104 20.97 0.55 3.60
N GLY A 105 20.21 1.10 4.56
CA GLY A 105 20.40 2.46 5.08
C GLY A 105 19.54 3.54 4.42
N MET A 106 18.85 3.23 3.31
CA MET A 106 17.74 4.05 2.83
C MET A 106 16.49 3.87 3.71
N SER A 107 15.62 4.86 3.70
CA SER A 107 14.31 4.79 4.35
C SER A 107 13.32 4.05 3.46
N ALA A 108 12.56 3.12 4.03
CA ALA A 108 11.41 2.51 3.36
C ALA A 108 10.13 3.24 3.74
N VAL A 109 9.30 3.59 2.77
CA VAL A 109 7.97 4.15 3.00
C VAL A 109 6.94 3.19 2.44
N VAL A 110 5.91 2.88 3.23
CA VAL A 110 4.80 2.02 2.83
C VAL A 110 3.51 2.82 2.92
N LEU A 111 2.72 2.82 1.85
CA LEU A 111 1.38 3.39 1.81
C LEU A 111 0.38 2.24 1.67
N PRO A 112 -0.23 1.78 2.79
CA PRO A 112 -1.16 0.67 2.76
C PRO A 112 -2.60 1.14 2.51
N LEU A 113 -3.29 0.46 1.61
CA LEU A 113 -4.74 0.48 1.47
C LEU A 113 -5.24 -0.96 1.63
N ILE A 114 -5.97 -1.22 2.72
CA ILE A 114 -6.50 -2.54 3.03
C ILE A 114 -8.01 -2.43 3.19
N ARG A 115 -8.75 -3.34 2.56
CA ARG A 115 -10.21 -3.41 2.68
C ARG A 115 -10.68 -4.84 2.84
N CYS A 116 -11.65 -5.03 3.72
CA CYS A 116 -12.44 -6.24 3.73
C CYS A 116 -13.42 -6.17 2.56
N LEU A 117 -13.37 -7.14 1.64
CA LEU A 117 -14.19 -7.12 0.43
C LEU A 117 -15.47 -7.91 0.62
N ASN A 118 -15.34 -9.10 1.19
CA ASN A 118 -16.46 -9.99 1.43
C ASN A 118 -16.16 -10.90 2.61
N CYS A 119 -17.19 -11.32 3.34
CA CYS A 119 -17.09 -12.32 4.38
C CYS A 119 -18.27 -13.28 4.31
N ARG A 120 -18.02 -14.55 4.66
CA ARG A 120 -19.02 -15.62 4.68
C ARG A 120 -18.83 -16.51 5.90
N ALA A 121 -19.94 -16.97 6.47
CA ALA A 121 -19.91 -18.01 7.48
C ALA A 121 -19.62 -19.37 6.82
N VAL A 122 -18.67 -20.12 7.38
CA VAL A 122 -18.29 -21.48 6.94
C VAL A 122 -18.28 -22.42 8.15
N ASP A 123 -18.03 -23.71 7.92
CA ASP A 123 -18.00 -24.73 8.98
C ASP A 123 -19.24 -24.70 9.88
N SER A 124 -20.42 -24.66 9.25
CA SER A 124 -21.73 -24.56 9.93
C SER A 124 -21.86 -23.34 10.87
N GLY A 125 -21.16 -22.24 10.55
CA GLY A 125 -21.23 -20.99 11.31
C GLY A 125 -20.26 -20.90 12.48
N THR A 126 -19.29 -21.81 12.57
CA THR A 126 -18.24 -21.77 13.61
C THR A 126 -17.00 -20.96 13.19
N VAL A 127 -16.86 -20.69 11.89
CA VAL A 127 -15.73 -19.93 11.33
C VAL A 127 -16.28 -18.91 10.33
N ILE A 128 -15.66 -17.74 10.30
CA ILE A 128 -15.91 -16.70 9.29
C ILE A 128 -14.71 -16.65 8.35
N GLU A 129 -14.95 -16.79 7.05
CA GLU A 129 -13.96 -16.57 6.00
C GLU A 129 -14.14 -15.18 5.40
N CYS A 130 -13.08 -14.38 5.39
CA CYS A 130 -13.10 -13.02 4.87
C CYS A 130 -12.02 -12.81 3.82
N ASP A 131 -12.42 -12.36 2.63
CA ASP A 131 -11.53 -11.99 1.54
C ASP A 131 -11.10 -10.53 1.74
N VAL A 132 -9.80 -10.31 1.88
CA VAL A 132 -9.23 -8.99 2.22
C VAL A 132 -8.36 -8.51 1.07
N GLY A 133 -8.78 -7.43 0.42
CA GLY A 133 -8.01 -6.73 -0.60
C GLY A 133 -6.88 -5.93 0.03
N ILE A 134 -5.66 -6.18 -0.43
CA ILE A 134 -4.44 -5.51 0.02
C ILE A 134 -3.84 -4.81 -1.19
N TYR A 135 -3.65 -3.49 -1.08
CA TYR A 135 -2.92 -2.67 -2.04
C TYR A 135 -1.85 -1.89 -1.28
N LEU A 136 -0.57 -2.16 -1.56
CA LEU A 136 0.56 -1.49 -0.91
C LEU A 136 1.38 -0.77 -1.96
N VAL A 137 1.72 0.50 -1.71
CA VAL A 137 2.80 1.18 -2.45
C VAL A 137 4.05 1.20 -1.58
N LEU A 138 5.12 0.60 -2.07
CA LEU A 138 6.43 0.55 -1.41
C LEU A 138 7.36 1.55 -2.08
N LYS A 139 8.11 2.33 -1.30
CA LYS A 139 9.07 3.31 -1.81
C LYS A 139 10.40 3.21 -1.07
N ALA A 140 11.49 3.23 -1.81
CA ALA A 140 12.83 3.44 -1.26
C ALA A 140 13.18 4.93 -1.37
N VAL A 141 13.46 5.55 -0.23
CA VAL A 141 13.68 6.99 -0.11
C VAL A 141 15.00 7.25 0.57
N ALA A 142 15.77 8.21 0.07
CA ALA A 142 16.92 8.73 0.80
C ALA A 142 16.88 10.26 0.83
N LEU A 143 17.34 10.82 1.94
CA LEU A 143 17.60 12.25 2.02
C LEU A 143 18.81 12.56 1.16
N VAL A 144 18.61 13.40 0.15
CA VAL A 144 19.67 13.85 -0.75
C VAL A 144 19.83 15.36 -0.65
N GLN A 145 21.07 15.80 -0.80
CA GLN A 145 21.41 17.20 -0.97
C GLN A 145 21.36 17.51 -2.46
N LEU A 146 20.43 18.37 -2.88
CA LEU A 146 20.32 18.83 -4.26
C LEU A 146 20.83 20.28 -4.36
N GLU A 147 21.76 20.50 -5.28
CA GLU A 147 22.09 21.83 -5.79
C GLU A 147 21.09 22.15 -6.90
N VAL A 148 20.21 23.12 -6.67
CA VAL A 148 19.08 23.36 -7.58
C VAL A 148 19.47 24.34 -8.69
N LEU A 149 19.63 23.81 -9.90
CA LEU A 149 19.52 24.53 -11.19
C LEU A 149 18.43 23.78 -11.97
N ALA A 150 17.20 24.31 -12.02
CA ALA A 150 16.02 23.54 -12.40
C ALA A 150 16.10 22.88 -13.81
N ARG A 151 16.43 21.59 -13.85
CA ARG A 151 15.99 20.60 -14.87
C ARG A 151 15.80 19.24 -14.20
N PHE A 152 14.64 18.62 -14.43
CA PHE A 152 14.30 17.29 -13.92
C PHE A 152 15.10 16.20 -14.65
N ALA A 153 15.47 15.13 -13.93
CA ALA A 153 15.96 13.90 -14.53
C ALA A 153 14.79 13.17 -15.22
N PRO A 154 15.03 12.39 -16.30
CA PRO A 154 14.00 11.57 -16.90
C PRO A 154 13.40 10.58 -15.89
N GLU A 155 12.14 10.23 -16.10
CA GLU A 155 11.35 9.28 -15.29
C GLU A 155 12.10 7.94 -15.12
N PRO A 156 12.10 7.35 -13.90
CA PRO A 156 12.68 6.03 -13.69
C PRO A 156 11.88 4.93 -14.41
N PRO A 157 12.52 3.79 -14.79
CA PRO A 157 11.87 2.71 -15.52
C PRO A 157 10.87 1.91 -14.67
N GLU A 158 9.86 1.33 -15.32
CA GLU A 158 8.82 0.50 -14.69
C GLU A 158 9.38 -0.83 -14.18
N CYS A 159 9.05 -1.17 -12.94
CA CYS A 159 9.50 -2.38 -12.25
C CYS A 159 8.35 -3.40 -12.22
N GLU A 160 8.35 -4.35 -13.16
CA GLU A 160 7.56 -5.60 -13.23
C GLU A 160 6.08 -5.60 -12.77
N GLN A 161 5.20 -6.01 -13.70
CA GLN A 161 3.81 -6.35 -13.40
C GLN A 161 3.75 -7.77 -12.80
N VAL A 162 3.49 -7.88 -11.50
CA VAL A 162 3.17 -9.17 -10.85
C VAL A 162 1.66 -9.28 -10.76
N SER A 163 1.03 -10.04 -11.66
CA SER A 163 -0.39 -10.42 -11.53
C SER A 163 -0.53 -11.68 -10.67
N PRO A 164 -1.19 -11.63 -9.49
CA PRO A 164 -1.56 -12.83 -8.75
C PRO A 164 -3.03 -13.23 -8.97
N ILE A 165 -3.33 -14.49 -8.70
CA ILE A 165 -4.64 -15.15 -8.85
C ILE A 165 -5.54 -14.78 -7.64
N GLY A 166 -6.71 -14.18 -7.88
CA GLY A 166 -7.73 -13.90 -6.86
C GLY A 166 -8.82 -12.92 -7.33
N CYS A 167 -9.57 -12.35 -6.37
CA CYS A 167 -10.69 -11.40 -6.50
C CYS A 167 -10.60 -10.42 -7.69
N ALA A 168 -11.09 -10.83 -8.88
CA ALA A 168 -10.85 -10.13 -10.16
C ALA A 168 -11.21 -8.63 -10.13
N GLU A 169 -12.34 -8.27 -9.51
CA GLU A 169 -12.78 -6.87 -9.41
C GLU A 169 -11.79 -5.98 -8.64
N TRP A 170 -11.14 -6.51 -7.59
CA TRP A 170 -10.15 -5.76 -6.82
C TRP A 170 -8.87 -5.53 -7.65
N PHE A 171 -8.48 -6.52 -8.44
CA PHE A 171 -7.35 -6.41 -9.35
C PHE A 171 -7.64 -5.42 -10.48
N GLU A 172 -8.82 -5.46 -11.10
CA GLU A 172 -9.24 -4.50 -12.12
C GLU A 172 -9.27 -3.05 -11.59
N LEU A 173 -9.72 -2.84 -10.35
CA LEU A 173 -9.66 -1.53 -9.69
C LEU A 173 -8.22 -1.07 -9.45
N ALA A 174 -7.31 -1.98 -9.11
CA ALA A 174 -5.89 -1.64 -8.95
C ALA A 174 -5.25 -1.28 -10.30
N GLU A 175 -5.48 -2.10 -11.33
CA GLU A 175 -4.91 -1.92 -12.68
C GLU A 175 -5.45 -0.66 -13.37
N SER A 176 -6.72 -0.30 -13.15
CA SER A 176 -7.30 0.95 -13.64
C SER A 176 -6.76 2.20 -12.94
N GLY A 177 -5.94 2.03 -11.91
CA GLY A 177 -5.35 3.12 -11.14
C GLY A 177 -6.36 3.81 -10.21
N ALA A 178 -7.51 3.20 -9.93
CA ALA A 178 -8.58 3.80 -9.13
C ALA A 178 -8.16 4.10 -7.67
N PHE A 179 -7.08 3.47 -7.20
CA PHE A 179 -6.51 3.71 -5.86
C PHE A 179 -5.49 4.85 -5.82
N TRP A 180 -5.00 5.32 -6.97
CA TRP A 180 -4.12 6.47 -7.02
C TRP A 180 -4.94 7.75 -6.90
N PRO A 181 -4.46 8.76 -6.15
CA PRO A 181 -5.05 10.08 -6.25
C PRO A 181 -4.97 10.55 -7.72
N PRO A 182 -5.93 11.36 -8.20
CA PRO A 182 -5.87 11.88 -9.56
C PRO A 182 -4.53 12.58 -9.75
N PHE A 183 -3.71 12.05 -10.65
CA PHE A 183 -2.47 12.73 -11.02
C PHE A 183 -2.85 14.10 -11.60
N PRO A 184 -2.21 15.19 -11.15
CA PRO A 184 -2.39 16.48 -11.82
C PRO A 184 -2.06 16.29 -13.31
N PRO A 185 -2.84 16.89 -14.23
CA PRO A 185 -2.62 16.71 -15.65
C PRO A 185 -1.18 17.08 -16.00
N GLN A 186 -0.45 16.15 -16.62
CA GLN A 186 0.90 16.44 -17.06
C GLN A 186 0.84 17.53 -18.14
N PRO A 187 1.74 18.54 -18.11
CA PRO A 187 1.83 19.51 -19.18
C PRO A 187 2.15 18.79 -20.49
N THR A 188 1.50 19.18 -21.58
CA THR A 188 1.72 18.62 -22.91
C THR A 188 3.20 18.68 -23.27
N ARG A 189 3.84 17.52 -23.49
CA ARG A 189 5.20 17.46 -24.03
C ARG A 189 5.17 18.02 -25.45
N GLU A 190 5.62 19.25 -25.65
CA GLU A 190 5.94 19.73 -26.99
C GLU A 190 7.12 18.89 -27.50
N HIS A 191 6.87 18.03 -28.49
CA HIS A 191 7.94 17.39 -29.25
C HIS A 191 8.70 18.49 -30.00
N ARG A 192 9.92 18.79 -29.57
CA ARG A 192 10.91 19.54 -30.35
C ARG A 192 11.88 18.58 -31.01
#